data_AF-A0A7Y7NGJ9-F1
#
_entry.id   AF-A0A7Y7NGJ9-F1
#
_cell.length_a   1.000
_cell.length_b   1.000
_cell.length_c   1.000
_cell.angle_alpha   90.00
_cell.angle_beta   90.00
_cell.angle_gamma   90.00
#
_symmetry.space_group_name_H-M   'P 1'
#
loop_
_entity.id
_entity.type
_entity.pdbx_description
1 polymer ?
#
loop_
_entity_poly.entity_id
_entity_poly.type
_entity_poly.pdbx_seq_one_letter_code
_entity_poly.pdbx_strand_id
1 'polypeptide(L)'
;MKYASLIYTTSSNLGDQIQSIAIEQFLPSIDAKFDRDYLSEVSNKEKHLLIMQGWFSHLPEKCFPPSDSIIPVFFGFHITDWNESIEYFLKPLSVDYLKHHEPIGCRDKKTMEMLIEKGVDAFYSKCLTLTFPKREIEPENGKVFLVNVDGIDIPESIRKDSISLSHYVYSFWDEEVKYLMAKKIIELYRDEAKLIVTTKLHCALPCIAMGIPVVFFGNPDDYRTSIIKDLNIPIYPIPEKIVYKPISFTQRIKSKLYNKLRINQQAEIANKVTTINWNPIPVSIEQEKEKIINNIKSLIAKTIKNV
;
A
#
# COMPACT_ATOMS: atom_id res chain seq x y z
N MET A 1 -27.52 -5.79 -2.80
CA MET A 1 -26.23 -5.09 -2.95
C MET A 1 -25.26 -6.05 -3.60
N LYS A 2 -24.53 -5.61 -4.63
CA LYS A 2 -23.44 -6.36 -5.26
C LYS A 2 -22.11 -5.79 -4.80
N TYR A 3 -21.06 -6.60 -4.82
CA TYR A 3 -19.76 -6.22 -4.30
C TYR A 3 -18.67 -6.46 -5.36
N ALA A 4 -17.75 -5.53 -5.48
CA ALA A 4 -16.64 -5.64 -6.41
C ALA A 4 -15.29 -5.61 -5.69
N SER A 5 -14.31 -6.29 -6.27
CA SER A 5 -12.88 -6.20 -5.91
C SER A 5 -12.09 -5.47 -7.01
N LEU A 6 -10.87 -5.05 -6.67
CA LEU A 6 -9.94 -4.44 -7.61
C LEU A 6 -9.02 -5.48 -8.26
N ILE A 7 -8.78 -5.31 -9.56
CA ILE A 7 -7.69 -5.96 -10.31
C ILE A 7 -6.76 -4.89 -10.90
N TYR A 8 -5.58 -5.29 -11.35
CA TYR A 8 -4.46 -4.41 -11.66
C TYR A 8 -3.71 -4.84 -12.93
N THR A 9 -4.39 -4.77 -14.09
CA THR A 9 -3.92 -5.35 -15.37
C THR A 9 -2.56 -4.82 -15.82
N THR A 10 -2.20 -3.60 -15.42
CA THR A 10 -0.93 -2.97 -15.77
C THR A 10 0.12 -3.01 -14.66
N SER A 11 -0.24 -3.49 -13.46
CA SER A 11 0.66 -3.50 -12.31
C SER A 11 1.64 -4.66 -12.36
N SER A 12 2.88 -4.34 -12.03
CA SER A 12 4.00 -5.26 -11.81
C SER A 12 4.26 -5.53 -10.32
N ASN A 13 3.42 -5.02 -9.42
CA ASN A 13 3.64 -5.08 -7.98
C ASN A 13 2.59 -5.94 -7.28
N LEU A 14 3.02 -7.07 -6.70
CA LEU A 14 2.12 -7.95 -5.95
C LEU A 14 1.50 -7.28 -4.72
N GLY A 15 2.08 -6.18 -4.22
CA GLY A 15 1.50 -5.36 -3.15
C GLY A 15 0.12 -4.79 -3.50
N ASP A 16 -0.22 -4.64 -4.78
CA ASP A 16 -1.57 -4.25 -5.20
C ASP A 16 -2.55 -5.40 -4.98
N GLN A 17 -2.20 -6.62 -5.39
CA GLN A 17 -3.01 -7.82 -5.16
C GLN A 17 -3.21 -8.10 -3.66
N ILE A 18 -2.17 -7.88 -2.84
CA ILE A 18 -2.25 -7.99 -1.37
C ILE A 18 -3.29 -7.03 -0.78
N GLN A 19 -3.44 -5.82 -1.35
CA GLN A 19 -4.48 -4.88 -0.91
C GLN A 19 -5.88 -5.42 -1.24
N SER A 20 -6.12 -5.98 -2.43
CA SER A 20 -7.39 -6.64 -2.77
C SER A 20 -7.70 -7.80 -1.83
N ILE A 21 -6.73 -8.67 -1.54
CA ILE A 21 -6.91 -9.78 -0.59
C ILE A 21 -7.33 -9.24 0.79
N ALA A 22 -6.74 -8.14 1.24
CA ALA A 22 -7.11 -7.53 2.52
C ALA A 22 -8.53 -6.93 2.51
N ILE A 23 -8.91 -6.27 1.41
CA ILE A 23 -10.23 -5.69 1.16
C ILE A 23 -11.32 -6.77 1.20
N GLU A 24 -11.07 -7.91 0.53
CA GLU A 24 -12.05 -8.99 0.35
C GLU A 24 -12.49 -9.63 1.67
N GLN A 25 -11.70 -9.52 2.75
CA GLN A 25 -12.10 -9.95 4.11
C GLN A 25 -13.35 -9.23 4.65
N PHE A 26 -13.69 -8.06 4.09
CA PHE A 26 -14.79 -7.20 4.53
C PHE A 26 -16.00 -7.24 3.60
N LEU A 27 -15.95 -8.06 2.54
CA LEU A 27 -17.01 -8.21 1.56
C LEU A 27 -17.65 -9.59 1.70
N PRO A 28 -19.00 -9.70 1.68
CA PRO A 28 -19.66 -11.00 1.83
C PRO A 28 -19.55 -11.89 0.60
N SER A 29 -19.33 -11.29 -0.57
CA SER A 29 -19.13 -11.94 -1.87
C SER A 29 -18.30 -11.04 -2.77
N ILE A 30 -17.77 -11.58 -3.87
CA ILE A 30 -17.17 -10.80 -4.96
C ILE A 30 -17.96 -11.13 -6.22
N ASP A 31 -18.86 -10.22 -6.60
CA ASP A 31 -19.75 -10.35 -7.75
C ASP A 31 -19.11 -9.83 -9.04
N ALA A 32 -18.14 -8.92 -8.93
CA ALA A 32 -17.40 -8.36 -10.05
C ALA A 32 -15.94 -8.03 -9.67
N LYS A 33 -15.10 -7.88 -10.69
CA LYS A 33 -13.74 -7.36 -10.56
C LYS A 33 -13.58 -6.18 -11.51
N PHE A 34 -13.11 -5.05 -10.99
CA PHE A 34 -12.90 -3.85 -11.79
C PHE A 34 -11.42 -3.49 -11.85
N ASP A 35 -10.95 -3.11 -13.04
CA ASP A 35 -9.60 -2.59 -13.19
C ASP A 35 -9.50 -1.23 -12.51
N ARG A 36 -8.57 -1.15 -11.55
CA ARG A 36 -8.30 0.04 -10.75
C ARG A 36 -8.06 1.26 -11.64
N ASP A 37 -7.39 1.12 -12.78
CA ASP A 37 -7.04 2.26 -13.63
C ASP A 37 -8.16 2.73 -14.58
N TYR A 38 -9.31 2.03 -14.61
CA TYR A 38 -10.40 2.26 -15.55
C TYR A 38 -11.77 2.38 -14.87
N LEU A 39 -11.82 2.77 -13.60
CA LEU A 39 -13.07 2.84 -12.81
C LEU A 39 -14.10 3.83 -13.37
N SER A 40 -13.68 4.89 -14.07
CA SER A 40 -14.59 5.82 -14.76
C SER A 40 -15.28 5.19 -15.97
N GLU A 41 -14.65 4.17 -16.57
CA GLU A 41 -15.14 3.48 -17.77
C GLU A 41 -16.00 2.25 -17.44
N VAL A 42 -16.11 1.88 -16.16
CA VAL A 42 -16.95 0.76 -15.72
C VAL A 42 -18.40 1.01 -16.13
N SER A 43 -18.97 0.09 -16.90
CA SER A 43 -20.37 0.09 -17.29
C SER A 43 -21.00 -1.21 -16.85
N ASN A 44 -21.85 -1.15 -15.82
CA ASN A 44 -22.58 -2.31 -15.32
C ASN A 44 -24.04 -1.95 -15.07
N LYS A 45 -24.95 -2.90 -15.28
CA LYS A 45 -26.39 -2.68 -15.02
C LYS A 45 -26.67 -2.56 -13.52
N GLU A 46 -25.92 -3.29 -12.71
CA GLU A 46 -26.06 -3.28 -11.25
C GLU A 46 -24.98 -2.41 -10.61
N LYS A 47 -25.36 -1.67 -9.56
CA LYS A 47 -24.38 -0.94 -8.75
C LYS A 47 -23.61 -1.88 -7.83
N HIS A 48 -22.31 -1.66 -7.73
CA HIS A 48 -21.41 -2.48 -6.93
C HIS A 48 -20.73 -1.62 -5.86
N LEU A 49 -20.78 -2.07 -4.60
CA LEU A 49 -19.95 -1.50 -3.55
C LEU A 49 -18.49 -1.88 -3.79
N LEU A 50 -17.61 -0.86 -3.77
CA LEU A 50 -16.17 -1.02 -3.96
C LEU A 50 -15.42 -0.29 -2.85
N ILE A 51 -14.56 -1.00 -2.13
CA ILE A 51 -13.67 -0.37 -1.14
C ILE A 51 -12.49 0.26 -1.89
N MET A 52 -12.40 1.58 -1.82
CA MET A 52 -11.42 2.41 -2.53
C MET A 52 -10.10 2.48 -1.74
N GLN A 53 -9.47 1.32 -1.54
CA GLN A 53 -8.12 1.25 -0.98
C GLN A 53 -7.08 1.15 -2.07
N GLY A 54 -6.08 2.01 -1.98
CA GLY A 54 -4.93 2.00 -2.87
C GLY A 54 -4.55 3.36 -3.37
N TRP A 55 -3.68 3.32 -4.37
CA TRP A 55 -3.25 4.46 -5.16
C TRP A 55 -3.96 4.39 -6.51
N PHE A 56 -4.40 5.51 -7.10
CA PHE A 56 -5.32 5.51 -8.26
C PHE A 56 -4.83 6.38 -9.45
N SER A 57 -3.51 6.52 -9.61
CA SER A 57 -2.95 7.54 -10.51
C SER A 57 -2.04 7.06 -11.65
N HIS A 58 -2.14 5.80 -12.09
CA HIS A 58 -1.50 5.44 -13.37
C HIS A 58 -2.21 6.14 -14.54
N LEU A 59 -3.54 6.10 -14.55
CA LEU A 59 -4.41 6.78 -15.52
C LEU A 59 -5.53 7.52 -14.75
N PRO A 60 -5.21 8.58 -14.00
CA PRO A 60 -6.16 9.23 -13.11
C PRO A 60 -7.42 9.74 -13.85
N GLU A 61 -7.29 10.08 -15.13
CA GLU A 61 -8.38 10.49 -16.02
C GLU A 61 -9.36 9.38 -16.42
N LYS A 62 -8.93 8.13 -16.35
CA LYS A 62 -9.77 6.94 -16.60
C LYS A 62 -10.22 6.25 -15.33
N CYS A 63 -9.57 6.56 -14.22
CA CYS A 63 -9.90 6.05 -12.91
C CYS A 63 -10.88 6.94 -12.14
N PHE A 64 -10.76 8.28 -12.24
CA PHE A 64 -11.44 9.18 -11.32
C PHE A 64 -12.13 10.37 -12.03
N PRO A 65 -13.39 10.70 -11.70
CA PRO A 65 -14.27 10.03 -10.74
C PRO A 65 -14.72 8.64 -11.23
N PRO A 66 -14.85 7.63 -10.35
CA PRO A 66 -15.46 6.34 -10.68
C PRO A 66 -16.87 6.52 -11.28
N SER A 67 -17.26 5.58 -12.14
CA SER A 67 -18.60 5.57 -12.76
C SER A 67 -19.74 5.47 -11.73
N ASP A 68 -20.95 5.87 -12.12
CA ASP A 68 -22.17 5.76 -11.30
C ASP A 68 -22.59 4.32 -10.97
N SER A 69 -21.97 3.33 -11.64
CA SER A 69 -22.13 1.90 -11.35
C SER A 69 -21.36 1.48 -10.09
N ILE A 70 -20.52 2.36 -9.53
CA ILE A 70 -19.69 2.10 -8.37
C ILE A 70 -20.22 2.90 -7.18
N ILE A 71 -20.40 2.21 -6.06
CA ILE A 71 -20.69 2.81 -4.75
C ILE A 71 -19.38 2.78 -3.97
N PRO A 72 -18.60 3.88 -3.94
CA PRO A 72 -17.28 3.86 -3.33
C PRO A 72 -17.38 3.90 -1.80
N VAL A 73 -16.51 3.13 -1.15
CA VAL A 73 -16.21 3.22 0.28
C VAL A 73 -14.74 3.58 0.42
N PHE A 74 -14.44 4.84 0.71
CA PHE A 74 -13.06 5.31 0.80
C PHE A 74 -12.38 4.87 2.11
N PHE A 75 -11.37 4.01 1.97
CA PHE A 75 -10.56 3.54 3.08
C PHE A 75 -9.17 3.19 2.57
N GLY A 76 -8.11 3.71 3.19
CA GLY A 76 -6.75 3.54 2.68
C GLY A 76 -6.52 4.19 1.31
N PHE A 77 -7.24 5.28 1.01
CA PHE A 77 -7.06 6.08 -0.20
C PHE A 77 -5.74 6.85 -0.16
N HIS A 78 -4.99 6.85 -1.26
CA HIS A 78 -3.68 7.47 -1.35
C HIS A 78 -3.51 8.34 -2.60
N ILE A 79 -3.08 9.58 -2.40
CA ILE A 79 -2.64 10.48 -3.46
C ILE A 79 -1.11 10.58 -3.40
N THR A 80 -0.44 10.14 -4.46
CA THR A 80 1.01 10.30 -4.63
C THR A 80 1.33 11.68 -5.23
N ASP A 81 2.57 12.13 -5.12
CA ASP A 81 3.13 13.32 -5.82
C ASP A 81 3.69 13.00 -7.22
N TRP A 82 3.49 11.78 -7.69
CA TRP A 82 3.95 11.30 -9.00
C TRP A 82 2.86 11.50 -10.07
N ASN A 83 3.26 11.65 -11.34
CA ASN A 83 2.35 11.69 -12.51
C ASN A 83 1.17 12.67 -12.39
N GLU A 84 1.45 13.89 -11.90
CA GLU A 84 0.45 14.98 -11.81
C GLU A 84 -0.82 14.60 -11.00
N SER A 85 -0.68 13.59 -10.13
CA SER A 85 -1.78 13.04 -9.33
C SER A 85 -2.40 14.09 -8.41
N ILE A 86 -1.58 14.91 -7.77
CA ILE A 86 -2.07 15.93 -6.84
C ILE A 86 -2.92 16.93 -7.61
N GLU A 87 -2.45 17.43 -8.76
CA GLU A 87 -3.22 18.35 -9.59
C GLU A 87 -4.56 17.72 -10.02
N TYR A 88 -4.55 16.43 -10.40
CA TYR A 88 -5.75 15.75 -10.86
C TYR A 88 -6.78 15.49 -9.76
N PHE A 89 -6.36 14.91 -8.62
CA PHE A 89 -7.27 14.54 -7.54
C PHE A 89 -7.78 15.75 -6.75
N LEU A 90 -7.07 16.89 -6.80
CA LEU A 90 -7.47 18.12 -6.12
C LEU A 90 -8.11 19.18 -7.05
N LYS A 91 -8.41 18.83 -8.31
CA LYS A 91 -9.20 19.69 -9.21
C LYS A 91 -10.68 19.73 -8.78
N PRO A 92 -11.44 20.78 -9.14
CA PRO A 92 -12.83 20.97 -8.68
C PRO A 92 -13.72 19.73 -8.84
N LEU A 93 -13.76 19.13 -10.04
CA LEU A 93 -14.59 17.95 -10.30
C LEU A 93 -14.26 16.75 -9.39
N SER A 94 -12.97 16.50 -9.13
CA SER A 94 -12.54 15.41 -8.27
C SER A 94 -12.88 15.70 -6.80
N VAL A 95 -12.69 16.94 -6.36
CA VAL A 95 -13.03 17.39 -5.01
C VAL A 95 -14.54 17.31 -4.78
N ASP A 96 -15.37 17.75 -5.73
CA ASP A 96 -16.83 17.67 -5.62
C ASP A 96 -17.31 16.21 -5.52
N TYR A 97 -16.70 15.31 -6.28
CA TYR A 97 -16.97 13.87 -6.15
C TYR A 97 -16.59 13.35 -4.76
N LEU A 98 -15.39 13.68 -4.26
CA LEU A 98 -14.96 13.26 -2.93
C LEU A 98 -15.89 13.80 -1.84
N LYS A 99 -16.32 15.06 -1.92
CA LYS A 99 -17.29 15.66 -0.99
C LYS A 99 -18.62 14.90 -0.96
N HIS A 100 -19.08 14.43 -2.11
CA HIS A 100 -20.31 13.64 -2.19
C HIS A 100 -20.21 12.28 -1.47
N HIS A 101 -19.00 11.78 -1.26
CA HIS A 101 -18.73 10.46 -0.68
C HIS A 101 -18.05 10.51 0.69
N GLU A 102 -18.16 11.63 1.41
CA GLU A 102 -17.58 11.82 2.73
C GLU A 102 -18.12 10.85 3.81
N PRO A 103 -17.29 10.48 4.80
CA PRO A 103 -15.89 10.89 4.97
C PRO A 103 -14.91 10.02 4.16
N ILE A 104 -13.76 10.57 3.80
CA ILE A 104 -12.71 9.89 3.04
C ILE A 104 -11.63 9.30 3.95
N GLY A 105 -11.54 7.97 4.00
CA GLY A 105 -10.48 7.27 4.72
C GLY A 105 -9.15 7.27 3.94
N CYS A 106 -8.15 7.98 4.46
CA CYS A 106 -6.84 8.16 3.83
C CYS A 106 -5.79 7.18 4.39
N ARG A 107 -4.89 6.71 3.53
CA ARG A 107 -3.83 5.76 3.88
C ARG A 107 -2.71 6.39 4.69
N ASP A 108 -2.49 7.68 4.55
CA ASP A 108 -1.44 8.44 5.21
C ASP A 108 -1.96 9.84 5.56
N LYS A 109 -1.30 10.46 6.53
CA LYS A 109 -1.68 11.79 7.04
C LYS A 109 -1.55 12.88 5.98
N LYS A 110 -0.57 12.76 5.07
CA LYS A 110 -0.39 13.78 4.03
C LYS A 110 -1.56 13.82 3.04
N THR A 111 -2.06 12.65 2.63
CA THR A 111 -3.28 12.54 1.80
C THR A 111 -4.49 13.12 2.55
N MET A 112 -4.64 12.80 3.84
CA MET A 112 -5.70 13.37 4.69
C MET A 112 -5.63 14.90 4.75
N GLU A 113 -4.46 15.46 5.04
CA GLU A 113 -4.24 16.91 5.11
C GLU A 113 -4.57 17.60 3.77
N MET A 114 -4.10 17.04 2.64
CA MET A 114 -4.39 17.59 1.30
C MET A 114 -5.90 17.65 1.01
N LEU A 115 -6.67 16.67 1.47
CA LEU A 115 -8.12 16.65 1.29
C LEU A 115 -8.83 17.63 2.23
N ILE A 116 -8.43 17.69 3.51
CA ILE A 116 -8.97 18.65 4.48
C ILE A 116 -8.72 20.09 4.02
N GLU A 117 -7.55 20.39 3.46
CA GLU A 117 -7.22 21.71 2.89
C GLU A 117 -8.14 22.10 1.71
N LYS A 118 -8.76 21.12 1.03
CA LYS A 118 -9.79 21.35 -0.01
C LYS A 118 -11.22 21.35 0.55
N GLY A 119 -11.36 21.25 1.87
CA GLY A 119 -12.64 21.20 2.57
C GLY A 119 -13.37 19.88 2.40
N VAL A 120 -12.64 18.78 2.18
CA VAL A 120 -13.19 17.42 2.18
C VAL A 120 -13.05 16.83 3.58
N ASP A 121 -14.12 16.30 4.16
CA ASP A 121 -14.06 15.53 5.41
C ASP A 121 -13.27 14.24 5.20
N ALA A 122 -12.11 14.13 5.86
CA ALA A 122 -11.18 13.03 5.69
C ALA A 122 -10.54 12.63 7.02
N PHE A 123 -10.20 11.34 7.14
CA PHE A 123 -9.58 10.80 8.35
C PHE A 123 -8.46 9.83 8.02
N TYR A 124 -7.51 9.67 8.96
CA TYR A 124 -6.41 8.74 8.80
C TYR A 124 -6.84 7.30 9.11
N SER A 125 -7.10 6.55 8.05
CA SER A 125 -7.62 5.17 8.10
C SER A 125 -6.54 4.07 8.10
N LYS A 126 -5.28 4.42 7.80
CA LYS A 126 -4.18 3.46 7.54
C LYS A 126 -4.50 2.55 6.35
N CYS A 127 -4.07 1.29 6.39
CA CYS A 127 -4.27 0.31 5.32
C CYS A 127 -4.90 -0.96 5.88
N LEU A 128 -5.90 -1.52 5.20
CA LEU A 128 -6.57 -2.77 5.56
C LEU A 128 -5.61 -3.96 5.54
N THR A 129 -4.44 -3.87 4.91
CA THR A 129 -3.41 -4.91 5.05
C THR A 129 -2.91 -5.06 6.49
N LEU A 130 -3.22 -4.12 7.40
CA LEU A 130 -2.99 -4.27 8.84
C LEU A 130 -4.02 -5.16 9.55
N THR A 131 -5.04 -5.65 8.83
CA THR A 131 -6.16 -6.43 9.39
C THR A 131 -6.01 -7.93 9.23
N PHE A 132 -4.93 -8.40 8.61
CA PHE A 132 -4.66 -9.83 8.57
C PHE A 132 -4.60 -10.41 9.99
N PRO A 133 -5.15 -11.62 10.22
CA PRO A 133 -5.15 -12.24 11.54
C PRO A 133 -3.74 -12.40 12.09
N LYS A 134 -3.58 -12.19 13.39
CA LYS A 134 -2.33 -12.54 14.07
C LYS A 134 -2.12 -14.05 13.99
N ARG A 135 -0.89 -14.52 13.80
CA ARG A 135 -0.59 -15.95 13.88
C ARG A 135 -0.91 -16.49 15.27
N GLU A 136 -1.48 -17.68 15.33
CA GLU A 136 -1.73 -18.37 16.61
C GLU A 136 -0.43 -18.95 17.19
N ILE A 137 0.46 -19.43 16.31
CA ILE A 137 1.70 -20.13 16.67
C ILE A 137 2.86 -19.56 15.85
N GLU A 138 4.02 -19.41 16.48
CA GLU A 138 5.26 -19.06 15.78
C GLU A 138 5.90 -20.31 15.17
N PRO A 139 6.49 -20.24 13.97
CA PRO A 139 7.11 -21.40 13.34
C PRO A 139 8.36 -21.86 14.10
N GLU A 140 8.39 -23.14 14.50
CA GLU A 140 9.53 -23.74 15.20
C GLU A 140 10.85 -23.60 14.42
N ASN A 141 10.80 -23.78 13.10
CA ASN A 141 11.93 -23.66 12.18
C ASN A 141 11.77 -22.46 11.23
N GLY A 142 11.40 -21.31 11.79
CA GLY A 142 11.15 -20.11 11.00
C GLY A 142 12.36 -19.60 10.20
N LYS A 143 12.08 -18.98 9.05
CA LYS A 143 13.05 -18.48 8.07
C LYS A 143 13.05 -16.96 8.00
N VAL A 144 14.21 -16.39 7.67
CA VAL A 144 14.30 -14.96 7.35
C VAL A 144 13.96 -14.77 5.88
N PHE A 145 13.06 -13.84 5.57
CA PHE A 145 12.76 -13.48 4.19
C PHE A 145 13.35 -12.11 3.85
N LEU A 146 14.11 -12.07 2.75
CA LEU A 146 14.72 -10.88 2.18
C LEU A 146 13.92 -10.46 0.94
N VAL A 147 13.12 -9.40 1.05
CA VAL A 147 12.10 -9.06 0.04
C VAL A 147 12.39 -7.71 -0.59
N ASN A 148 12.87 -7.72 -1.84
CA ASN A 148 13.31 -6.52 -2.59
C ASN A 148 14.31 -5.65 -1.82
N VAL A 149 15.36 -6.27 -1.30
CA VAL A 149 16.44 -5.64 -0.52
C VAL A 149 17.76 -5.66 -1.27
N ASP A 150 17.71 -5.70 -2.60
CA ASP A 150 18.88 -5.73 -3.46
C ASP A 150 19.83 -4.57 -3.13
N GLY A 151 21.09 -4.92 -2.87
CA GLY A 151 22.15 -3.98 -2.51
C GLY A 151 22.18 -3.51 -1.06
N ILE A 152 21.19 -3.85 -0.24
CA ILE A 152 21.26 -3.60 1.20
C ILE A 152 22.32 -4.53 1.81
N ASP A 153 23.21 -3.94 2.60
CA ASP A 153 24.26 -4.69 3.31
C ASP A 153 23.65 -5.41 4.52
N ILE A 154 23.26 -6.67 4.27
CA ILE A 154 22.69 -7.57 5.26
C ILE A 154 23.81 -8.46 5.81
N PRO A 155 23.98 -8.53 7.15
CA PRO A 155 24.98 -9.37 7.79
C PRO A 155 24.97 -10.82 7.29
N GLU A 156 26.14 -11.40 7.12
CA GLU A 156 26.29 -12.78 6.59
C GLU A 156 25.55 -13.82 7.44
N SER A 157 25.51 -13.61 8.76
CA SER A 157 24.76 -14.45 9.71
C SER A 157 23.26 -14.50 9.44
N ILE A 158 22.70 -13.46 8.82
CA ILE A 158 21.29 -13.39 8.43
C ILE A 158 21.13 -13.89 7.00
N ARG A 159 22.03 -13.46 6.10
CA ARG A 159 21.97 -13.76 4.67
C ARG A 159 22.04 -15.26 4.38
N LYS A 160 22.96 -15.98 5.05
CA LYS A 160 23.26 -17.39 4.77
C LYS A 160 22.04 -18.31 4.86
N ASP A 161 21.16 -18.08 5.84
CA ASP A 161 19.99 -18.94 6.12
C ASP A 161 18.66 -18.26 5.77
N SER A 162 18.70 -17.31 4.82
CA SER A 162 17.53 -16.55 4.38
C SER A 162 16.98 -17.00 3.03
N ILE A 163 15.72 -16.66 2.76
CA ILE A 163 15.08 -16.81 1.45
C ILE A 163 14.92 -15.43 0.82
N SER A 164 15.46 -15.26 -0.38
CA SER A 164 15.29 -14.04 -1.17
C SER A 164 14.05 -14.14 -2.06
N LEU A 165 13.19 -13.12 -2.02
CA LEU A 165 11.98 -13.02 -2.84
C LEU A 165 11.85 -11.62 -3.46
N SER A 166 11.08 -11.54 -4.55
CA SER A 166 10.67 -10.28 -5.16
C SER A 166 9.15 -10.19 -5.19
N HIS A 167 8.63 -9.02 -4.83
CA HIS A 167 7.22 -8.66 -5.05
C HIS A 167 6.99 -8.02 -6.43
N TYR A 168 8.03 -7.90 -7.24
CA TYR A 168 7.89 -7.52 -8.64
C TYR A 168 7.66 -8.74 -9.51
N VAL A 169 6.63 -8.65 -10.35
CA VAL A 169 6.25 -9.61 -11.38
C VAL A 169 6.13 -8.90 -12.72
N TYR A 170 6.07 -9.64 -13.82
CA TYR A 170 5.80 -9.04 -15.12
C TYR A 170 4.37 -8.51 -15.17
N SER A 171 4.19 -7.27 -15.64
CA SER A 171 2.87 -6.62 -15.67
C SER A 171 1.87 -7.37 -16.55
N PHE A 172 2.32 -7.94 -17.66
CA PHE A 172 1.53 -8.69 -18.64
C PHE A 172 1.12 -10.10 -18.17
N TRP A 173 1.53 -10.53 -16.97
CA TRP A 173 1.04 -11.78 -16.41
C TRP A 173 -0.44 -11.67 -16.06
N ASP A 174 -1.12 -12.80 -16.20
CA ASP A 174 -2.55 -12.94 -15.92
C ASP A 174 -2.89 -12.49 -14.48
N GLU A 175 -4.01 -11.79 -14.33
CA GLU A 175 -4.46 -11.24 -13.05
C GLU A 175 -4.73 -12.31 -12.01
N GLU A 176 -5.32 -13.44 -12.40
CA GLU A 176 -5.60 -14.55 -11.48
C GLU A 176 -4.30 -15.19 -10.99
N VAL A 177 -3.31 -15.33 -11.87
CA VAL A 177 -1.98 -15.80 -11.51
C VAL A 177 -1.32 -14.86 -10.49
N LYS A 178 -1.32 -13.53 -10.74
CA LYS A 178 -0.76 -12.55 -9.81
C LYS A 178 -1.47 -12.58 -8.46
N TYR A 179 -2.79 -12.69 -8.45
CA TYR A 179 -3.59 -12.81 -7.24
C TYR A 179 -3.24 -14.08 -6.44
N LEU A 180 -3.17 -15.23 -7.10
CA LEU A 180 -2.80 -16.51 -6.46
C LEU A 180 -1.37 -16.47 -5.89
N MET A 181 -0.43 -15.85 -6.59
CA MET A 181 0.92 -15.64 -6.10
C MET A 181 0.95 -14.77 -4.83
N ALA A 182 0.24 -13.64 -4.84
CA ALA A 182 0.15 -12.76 -3.67
C ALA A 182 -0.44 -13.48 -2.46
N LYS A 183 -1.51 -14.26 -2.68
CA LYS A 183 -2.12 -15.10 -1.63
C LYS A 183 -1.13 -16.12 -1.07
N LYS A 184 -0.44 -16.86 -1.94
CA LYS A 184 0.56 -17.87 -1.54
C LYS A 184 1.75 -17.26 -0.80
N ILE A 185 2.16 -16.06 -1.17
CA ILE A 185 3.23 -15.33 -0.48
C ILE A 185 2.81 -14.91 0.94
N ILE A 186 1.58 -14.42 1.13
CA ILE A 186 1.08 -14.09 2.48
C ILE A 186 0.99 -15.35 3.34
N GLU A 187 0.46 -16.45 2.80
CA GLU A 187 0.42 -17.76 3.47
C GLU A 187 1.83 -18.22 3.86
N LEU A 188 2.80 -18.13 2.94
CA LEU A 188 4.20 -18.47 3.19
C LEU A 188 4.80 -17.62 4.33
N TYR A 189 4.54 -16.32 4.36
CA TYR A 189 5.01 -15.46 5.44
C TYR A 189 4.38 -15.82 6.77
N ARG A 190 3.05 -16.04 6.79
CA ARG A 190 2.32 -16.46 7.99
C ARG A 190 2.92 -17.74 8.57
N ASP A 191 3.18 -18.72 7.71
CA ASP A 191 3.50 -20.09 8.12
C ASP A 191 4.99 -20.30 8.38
N GLU A 192 5.89 -19.55 7.73
CA GLU A 192 7.32 -19.81 7.80
C GLU A 192 8.18 -18.62 8.30
N ALA A 193 7.68 -17.38 8.32
CA ALA A 193 8.55 -16.25 8.62
C ALA A 193 8.85 -16.11 10.13
N LYS A 194 10.15 -16.09 10.46
CA LYS A 194 10.64 -15.56 11.76
C LYS A 194 11.03 -14.09 11.69
N LEU A 195 11.36 -13.58 10.50
CA LEU A 195 11.75 -12.20 10.27
C LEU A 195 11.52 -11.83 8.80
N ILE A 196 10.98 -10.64 8.56
CA ILE A 196 10.89 -10.03 7.23
C ILE A 196 11.86 -8.84 7.16
N VAL A 197 12.71 -8.81 6.15
CA VAL A 197 13.54 -7.66 5.81
C VAL A 197 13.08 -7.15 4.45
N THR A 198 12.58 -5.92 4.36
CA THR A 198 11.96 -5.46 3.11
C THR A 198 12.02 -3.96 2.89
N THR A 199 11.90 -3.56 1.62
CA THR A 199 11.60 -2.18 1.19
C THR A 199 10.13 -1.97 0.80
N LYS A 200 9.29 -3.02 0.88
CA LYS A 200 7.92 -3.03 0.36
C LYS A 200 6.91 -2.82 1.48
N LEU A 201 6.18 -1.71 1.43
CA LEU A 201 5.13 -1.38 2.40
C LEU A 201 4.11 -2.52 2.53
N HIS A 202 3.58 -3.01 1.41
CA HIS A 202 2.61 -4.11 1.40
C HIS A 202 3.22 -5.51 1.59
N CYS A 203 4.54 -5.63 1.77
CA CYS A 203 5.14 -6.81 2.39
C CYS A 203 5.16 -6.64 3.92
N ALA A 204 5.56 -5.47 4.40
CA ALA A 204 5.71 -5.17 5.82
C ALA A 204 4.38 -5.16 6.58
N LEU A 205 3.37 -4.43 6.10
CA LEU A 205 2.11 -4.24 6.83
C LEU A 205 1.35 -5.55 7.13
N PRO A 206 1.16 -6.48 6.17
CA PRO A 206 0.60 -7.80 6.48
C PRO A 206 1.40 -8.56 7.53
N CYS A 207 2.73 -8.51 7.45
CA CYS A 207 3.59 -9.24 8.37
C CYS A 207 3.54 -8.66 9.79
N ILE A 208 3.48 -7.34 9.92
CA ILE A 208 3.23 -6.65 11.20
C ILE A 208 1.88 -7.09 11.77
N ALA A 209 0.82 -7.13 10.95
CA ALA A 209 -0.49 -7.60 11.38
C ALA A 209 -0.49 -9.05 11.87
N MET A 210 0.29 -9.90 11.22
CA MET A 210 0.45 -11.32 11.60
C MET A 210 1.32 -11.50 12.85
N GLY A 211 1.94 -10.45 13.38
CA GLY A 211 2.84 -10.52 14.53
C GLY A 211 4.25 -11.00 14.17
N ILE A 212 4.67 -10.82 12.92
CA ILE A 212 6.00 -11.19 12.43
C ILE A 212 6.93 -9.98 12.57
N PRO A 213 8.16 -10.15 13.11
CA PRO A 213 9.14 -9.05 13.16
C PRO A 213 9.48 -8.52 11.76
N VAL A 214 9.66 -7.19 11.66
CA VAL A 214 10.01 -6.52 10.40
C VAL A 214 11.20 -5.58 10.59
N VAL A 215 12.19 -5.70 9.70
CA VAL A 215 13.19 -4.65 9.44
C VAL A 215 12.82 -3.98 8.13
N PHE A 216 12.46 -2.69 8.19
CA PHE A 216 12.00 -1.95 7.02
C PHE A 216 13.04 -0.94 6.56
N PHE A 217 13.31 -0.94 5.25
CA PHE A 217 14.19 0.03 4.61
C PHE A 217 13.40 0.96 3.67
N GLY A 218 13.69 2.26 3.72
CA GLY A 218 12.99 3.25 2.91
C GLY A 218 13.56 4.64 3.09
N ASN A 219 12.82 5.66 2.65
CA ASN A 219 13.12 7.05 2.99
C ASN A 219 12.30 7.43 4.23
N PRO A 220 12.92 7.78 5.38
CA PRO A 220 12.19 8.15 6.60
C PRO A 220 11.25 9.35 6.44
N ASP A 221 11.49 10.20 5.45
CA ASP A 221 10.70 11.41 5.17
C ASP A 221 9.63 11.17 4.08
N ASP A 222 9.54 9.95 3.54
CA ASP A 222 8.54 9.60 2.54
C ASP A 222 7.20 9.26 3.19
N TYR A 223 6.27 10.21 3.10
CA TYR A 223 4.91 10.11 3.65
C TYR A 223 4.16 8.86 3.18
N ARG A 224 4.48 8.32 1.99
CA ARG A 224 3.86 7.10 1.44
C ARG A 224 4.12 5.87 2.31
N THR A 225 5.22 5.88 3.07
CA THR A 225 5.62 4.79 3.98
C THR A 225 5.50 5.17 5.46
N SER A 226 4.97 6.36 5.76
CA SER A 226 4.85 6.91 7.13
C SER A 226 4.10 6.02 8.11
N ILE A 227 3.20 5.14 7.63
CA ILE A 227 2.52 4.14 8.47
C ILE A 227 3.54 3.32 9.29
N ILE A 228 4.69 2.97 8.71
CA ILE A 228 5.73 2.20 9.41
C ILE A 228 6.20 2.94 10.67
N LYS A 229 6.49 4.24 10.53
CA LYS A 229 6.88 5.11 11.65
C LYS A 229 5.73 5.34 12.64
N ASP A 230 4.50 5.51 12.14
CA ASP A 230 3.30 5.68 12.98
C ASP A 230 2.99 4.43 13.83
N LEU A 231 3.47 3.25 13.43
CA LEU A 231 3.43 2.00 14.20
C LEU A 231 4.66 1.83 15.11
N ASN A 232 5.47 2.88 15.31
CA ASN A 232 6.70 2.86 16.09
C ASN A 232 7.78 1.89 15.57
N ILE A 233 7.78 1.61 14.26
CA ILE A 233 8.81 0.81 13.61
C ILE A 233 9.81 1.76 12.92
N PRO A 234 11.13 1.61 13.15
CA PRO A 234 12.13 2.41 12.46
C PRO A 234 12.10 2.18 10.94
N ILE A 235 12.26 3.26 10.18
CA ILE A 235 12.54 3.20 8.74
C ILE A 235 14.05 3.41 8.58
N TYR A 236 14.77 2.37 8.17
CA TYR A 236 16.21 2.46 7.92
C TYR A 236 16.47 3.04 6.52
N PRO A 237 17.38 4.01 6.35
CA PRO A 237 17.66 4.59 5.04
C PRO A 237 18.28 3.55 4.10
N ILE A 238 17.88 3.57 2.83
CA ILE A 238 18.52 2.76 1.78
C ILE A 238 19.88 3.39 1.43
N PRO A 239 21.01 2.65 1.45
CA PRO A 239 22.32 3.19 1.11
C PRO A 239 22.37 3.78 -0.32
N GLU A 240 23.02 4.94 -0.49
CA GLU A 240 23.10 5.68 -1.76
C GLU A 240 23.72 4.88 -2.93
N LYS A 241 24.49 3.82 -2.65
CA LYS A 241 25.20 3.03 -3.67
C LYS A 241 24.27 2.30 -4.65
N ILE A 242 22.95 2.25 -4.40
CA ILE A 242 21.97 1.54 -5.23
C ILE A 242 20.91 2.50 -5.75
N VAL A 243 21.32 3.44 -6.59
CA VAL A 243 20.41 3.97 -7.61
C VAL A 243 20.68 3.18 -8.88
N TYR A 244 20.13 1.97 -8.98
CA TYR A 244 19.88 1.40 -10.32
C TYR A 244 18.96 2.41 -11.02
N LYS A 245 19.46 3.01 -12.10
CA LYS A 245 18.68 3.87 -12.99
C LYS A 245 17.97 2.99 -14.03
N PRO A 246 16.68 2.66 -13.91
CA PRO A 246 15.87 2.42 -15.10
C PRO A 246 15.29 3.78 -15.49
N ILE A 247 16.09 4.62 -16.15
CA ILE A 247 15.55 5.83 -16.78
C ILE A 247 14.99 5.38 -18.13
N SER A 248 13.66 5.34 -18.23
CA SER A 248 13.00 5.38 -19.53
C SER A 248 13.39 6.69 -20.23
N PHE A 249 13.73 6.59 -21.53
CA PHE A 249 14.29 7.67 -22.34
C PHE A 249 13.44 8.97 -22.33
N THR A 250 12.16 8.86 -22.01
CA THR A 250 11.16 9.94 -22.02
C THR A 250 11.18 10.86 -20.80
N GLN A 251 11.79 10.47 -19.67
CA GLN A 251 11.85 11.32 -18.46
C GLN A 251 13.02 12.33 -18.44
N ARG A 252 13.79 12.39 -19.54
CA ARG A 252 15.09 13.09 -19.59
C ARG A 252 14.97 14.62 -19.63
N ILE A 253 13.80 15.20 -19.86
CA ILE A 253 13.67 16.65 -20.09
C ILE A 253 13.04 17.44 -18.92
N LYS A 254 12.16 16.85 -18.09
CA LYS A 254 11.53 17.57 -16.96
C LYS A 254 12.26 17.45 -15.60
N SER A 255 13.31 16.64 -15.49
CA SER A 255 13.92 16.28 -14.19
C SER A 255 15.13 17.11 -13.73
N LYS A 256 15.51 18.19 -14.44
CA LYS A 256 16.69 19.00 -14.06
C LYS A 256 16.53 19.78 -12.75
N LEU A 257 15.31 20.21 -12.39
CA LEU A 257 15.04 20.89 -11.12
C LEU A 257 14.71 19.89 -10.00
N TYR A 258 14.00 18.81 -10.34
CA TYR A 258 13.55 17.76 -9.41
C TYR A 258 14.72 16.96 -8.81
N ASN A 259 15.79 16.75 -9.57
CA ASN A 259 16.97 16.01 -9.09
C ASN A 259 17.87 16.83 -8.16
N LYS A 260 17.86 18.17 -8.23
CA LYS A 260 18.82 19.00 -7.48
C LYS A 260 18.45 19.15 -5.99
N LEU A 261 17.15 19.12 -5.66
CA LEU A 261 16.66 19.17 -4.28
C LEU A 261 16.82 17.83 -3.55
N ARG A 262 16.63 16.71 -4.27
CA ARG A 262 16.77 15.36 -3.73
C ARG A 262 18.23 14.99 -3.38
N ILE A 263 19.20 15.50 -4.14
CA ILE A 263 20.63 15.29 -3.90
C ILE A 263 21.09 15.98 -2.60
N ASN A 264 20.51 17.13 -2.24
CA ASN A 264 20.93 17.86 -1.04
C ASN A 264 20.26 17.35 0.25
N GLN A 265 19.04 16.81 0.19
CA GLN A 265 18.41 16.19 1.37
C GLN A 265 18.97 14.80 1.71
N GLN A 266 19.39 14.01 0.70
CA GLN A 266 19.93 12.67 0.93
C GLN A 266 21.35 12.67 1.53
N ALA A 267 22.15 13.68 1.17
CA ALA A 267 23.51 13.85 1.72
C ALA A 267 23.53 14.15 3.23
N GLU A 268 22.47 14.73 3.80
CA GLU A 268 22.35 14.91 5.26
C GLU A 268 21.90 13.64 5.99
N ILE A 269 21.15 12.75 5.32
CA ILE A 269 20.63 11.50 5.91
C ILE A 269 21.73 10.44 6.07
N ALA A 270 22.75 10.46 5.19
CA ALA A 270 23.87 9.50 5.21
C ALA A 270 24.77 9.59 6.46
N ASN A 271 24.68 10.67 7.26
CA ASN A 271 25.55 10.90 8.43
C ASN A 271 24.96 10.44 9.77
N LYS A 272 23.75 9.86 9.81
CA LYS A 272 23.26 9.16 11.01
C LYS A 272 23.51 7.66 10.84
N VAL A 273 24.64 7.18 11.36
CA VAL A 273 24.87 5.75 11.58
C VAL A 273 23.79 5.26 12.56
N THR A 274 22.65 4.84 12.01
CA THR A 274 21.61 4.16 12.76
C THR A 274 22.00 2.69 12.76
N THR A 275 22.46 2.20 13.91
CA THR A 275 22.71 0.77 14.08
C THR A 275 21.40 0.03 13.81
N ILE A 276 21.38 -0.78 12.76
CA ILE A 276 20.19 -1.54 12.36
C ILE A 276 19.94 -2.61 13.42
N ASN A 277 18.72 -2.65 13.96
CA ASN A 277 18.30 -3.74 14.84
C ASN A 277 17.85 -4.92 13.97
N TRP A 278 18.71 -5.91 13.85
CA TRP A 278 18.44 -7.13 13.09
C TRP A 278 17.62 -8.19 13.83
N ASN A 279 17.34 -7.97 15.11
CA ASN A 279 16.47 -8.82 15.92
C ASN A 279 15.34 -7.99 16.55
N PRO A 280 14.48 -7.35 15.74
CA PRO A 280 13.36 -6.57 16.27
C PRO A 280 12.36 -7.51 16.94
N ILE A 281 11.71 -7.00 18.00
CA ILE A 281 10.56 -7.67 18.62
C ILE A 281 9.32 -7.28 17.80
N PRO A 282 8.35 -8.20 17.56
CA PRO A 282 7.09 -7.83 16.92
C PRO A 282 6.37 -6.70 17.66
N VAL A 283 5.91 -5.69 16.91
CA VAL A 283 5.06 -4.64 17.48
C VAL A 283 3.64 -5.19 17.59
N SER A 284 3.06 -5.13 18.79
CA SER A 284 1.64 -5.46 18.98
C SER A 284 0.76 -4.35 18.44
N ILE A 285 -0.09 -4.68 17.48
CA ILE A 285 -1.04 -3.73 16.86
C ILE A 285 -2.50 -4.13 17.04
N GLU A 286 -2.83 -5.07 17.93
CA GLU A 286 -4.20 -5.63 18.01
C GLU A 286 -5.28 -4.56 18.32
N GLN A 287 -4.99 -3.61 19.21
CA GLN A 287 -5.91 -2.49 19.48
C GLN A 287 -6.10 -1.59 18.26
N GLU A 288 -5.03 -1.34 17.50
CA GLU A 288 -5.09 -0.53 16.29
C GLU A 288 -5.84 -1.29 15.17
N LYS A 289 -5.56 -2.58 15.04
CA LYS A 289 -6.25 -3.50 14.14
C LYS A 289 -7.75 -3.52 14.39
N GLU A 290 -8.17 -3.63 15.65
CA GLU A 290 -9.58 -3.59 16.02
C GLU A 290 -10.24 -2.27 15.63
N LYS A 291 -9.57 -1.13 15.84
CA LYS A 291 -10.05 0.19 15.39
C LYS A 291 -10.22 0.23 13.87
N ILE A 292 -9.22 -0.24 13.12
CA ILE A 292 -9.28 -0.29 11.64
C ILE A 292 -10.50 -1.12 11.20
N ILE A 293 -10.67 -2.32 11.76
CA ILE A 293 -11.78 -3.24 11.46
C ILE A 293 -13.14 -2.60 11.77
N ASN A 294 -13.27 -1.98 12.95
CA ASN A 294 -14.53 -1.34 13.36
C ASN A 294 -14.87 -0.15 12.47
N ASN A 295 -13.86 0.66 12.08
CA ASN A 295 -14.05 1.80 11.21
C ASN A 295 -14.53 1.38 9.81
N ILE A 296 -13.88 0.39 9.18
CA ILE A 296 -14.32 -0.06 7.84
C ILE A 296 -15.71 -0.70 7.89
N LYS A 297 -16.02 -1.53 8.90
CA LYS A 297 -17.35 -2.12 9.06
C LYS A 297 -18.43 -1.05 9.25
N SER A 298 -18.15 -0.04 10.06
CA SER A 298 -19.05 1.11 10.26
C SER A 298 -19.28 1.88 8.97
N LEU A 299 -18.21 2.16 8.21
CA LEU A 299 -18.31 2.89 6.95
C LEU A 299 -19.10 2.11 5.89
N ILE A 300 -18.83 0.81 5.73
CA ILE A 300 -19.62 -0.07 4.84
C ILE A 300 -21.11 -0.06 5.25
N ALA A 301 -21.41 -0.23 6.54
CA ALA A 301 -22.79 -0.25 7.02
C ALA A 301 -23.50 1.09 6.81
N LYS A 302 -22.81 2.22 6.99
CA LYS A 302 -23.31 3.57 6.70
C LYS A 302 -23.60 3.73 5.20
N THR A 303 -22.66 3.33 4.34
CA THR A 303 -22.82 3.42 2.88
C THR A 303 -24.00 2.57 2.40
N ILE A 304 -24.14 1.33 2.88
CA ILE A 304 -25.27 0.46 2.50
C ILE A 304 -26.62 1.06 2.92
N LYS A 305 -26.70 1.76 4.06
CA LYS A 305 -27.94 2.41 4.50
C LYS A 305 -28.36 3.62 3.65
N ASN A 306 -27.41 4.22 2.94
CA ASN A 306 -27.61 5.45 2.16
C ASN A 306 -27.87 5.18 0.66
N VAL A 307 -27.88 3.91 0.25
CA VAL A 307 -28.13 3.45 -1.13
C VAL A 307 -29.47 2.74 -1.19
#